data_AF-A0A0K6BZ51-F1
#
_entry.id   AF-A0A0K6BZ51-F1
#
_cell.length_a   1.000
_cell.length_b   1.000
_cell.length_c   1.000
_cell.angle_alpha   90.00
_cell.angle_beta   90.00
_cell.angle_gamma   90.00
#
_symmetry.space_group_name_H-M   'P 1'
#
loop_
_entity.id
_entity.type
_entity.pdbx_description
1 polymer ?
#
loop_
_entity_poly.entity_id
_entity_poly.type
_entity_poly.pdbx_seq_one_letter_code
_entity_poly.pdbx_strand_id
1 'polypeptide(L)'
;MKIDATYADAEMRYLVDVDIIHDGCRKVTDYIIKVCEAFGLCKLHINFKKVRQVYLRFISQSKKRGKIVRGTMVVMLKFLHKNIRILFTLFAKDYKYYDSLFFYEKRTMTTIIKMYHQQKEMLRLKLYTCEDRILSIFQPHVRAIVHGKAKNDFGDKIGVSIVEGYTFINHRSWDAYNENQDLVLQIQLFKERFGCLLATLLADKIYLNKIN
;
A
#
# COMPACT_ATOMS: atom_id res chain seq x y z
N MET A 1 19.26 -24.67 -15.63
CA MET A 1 18.51 -23.48 -15.19
C MET A 1 18.55 -23.38 -13.69
N LYS A 2 18.79 -22.18 -13.15
CA LYS A 2 18.55 -21.87 -11.73
C LYS A 2 17.21 -21.15 -11.62
N ILE A 3 16.42 -21.43 -10.59
CA ILE A 3 15.21 -20.68 -10.27
C ILE A 3 15.32 -20.08 -8.88
N ASP A 4 14.79 -18.88 -8.73
CA ASP A 4 14.75 -18.18 -7.46
C ASP A 4 13.59 -17.18 -7.43
N ALA A 5 13.24 -16.68 -6.25
CA ALA A 5 12.30 -15.60 -6.07
C ALA A 5 13.00 -14.42 -5.41
N THR A 6 12.83 -13.25 -6.00
CA THR A 6 13.34 -11.98 -5.49
C THR A 6 12.21 -10.97 -5.37
N TYR A 7 12.51 -9.75 -4.94
CA TYR A 7 11.57 -8.64 -4.95
C TYR A 7 12.18 -7.40 -5.59
N ALA A 8 11.34 -6.59 -6.21
CA ALA A 8 11.69 -5.22 -6.61
C ALA A 8 11.18 -4.24 -5.56
N ASP A 9 12.09 -3.54 -4.89
CA ASP A 9 11.74 -2.54 -3.87
C ASP A 9 10.83 -1.45 -4.46
N ALA A 10 9.75 -1.14 -3.75
CA ALA A 10 8.81 -0.06 -4.08
C ALA A 10 9.29 1.31 -3.59
N GLU A 11 10.48 1.40 -2.98
CA GLU A 11 11.07 2.60 -2.38
C GLU A 11 10.15 3.23 -1.33
N MET A 12 9.50 2.38 -0.53
CA MET A 12 8.55 2.81 0.49
C MET A 12 9.17 2.89 1.88
N ARG A 13 8.75 3.91 2.64
CA ARG A 13 9.07 4.02 4.07
C ARG A 13 8.38 2.89 4.85
N TYR A 14 9.06 2.39 5.88
CA TYR A 14 8.51 1.36 6.76
C TYR A 14 7.16 1.80 7.34
N LEU A 15 6.20 0.88 7.33
CA LEU A 15 4.81 1.19 7.64
C LEU A 15 4.63 1.61 9.11
N VAL A 16 4.08 2.81 9.29
CA VAL A 16 3.52 3.26 10.55
C VAL A 16 2.10 3.75 10.27
N ASP A 17 1.10 3.14 10.91
CA ASP A 17 -0.32 3.46 10.66
C ASP A 17 -0.65 4.94 10.86
N VAL A 18 0.03 5.60 11.80
CA VAL A 18 -0.12 7.03 12.03
C VAL A 18 0.30 7.87 10.82
N ASP A 19 1.35 7.45 10.10
CA ASP A 19 1.92 8.20 8.98
C ASP A 19 0.99 8.15 7.77
N ILE A 20 0.43 6.98 7.44
CA ILE A 20 -0.54 6.86 6.35
C ILE A 20 -1.85 7.62 6.65
N ILE A 21 -2.32 7.62 7.90
CA ILE A 21 -3.48 8.42 8.32
C ILE A 21 -3.17 9.92 8.19
N HIS A 22 -1.94 10.35 8.51
CA HIS A 22 -1.50 11.73 8.35
C HIS A 22 -1.53 12.15 6.87
N ASP A 23 -0.98 11.33 5.98
CA ASP A 23 -0.99 11.59 4.55
C ASP A 23 -2.42 11.66 3.99
N GLY A 24 -3.32 10.80 4.47
CA GLY A 24 -4.75 10.89 4.16
C GLY A 24 -5.38 12.19 4.64
N CYS A 25 -5.13 12.60 5.89
CA CYS A 25 -5.63 13.88 6.43
C CYS A 25 -5.16 15.08 5.60
N ARG A 26 -3.89 15.07 5.19
CA ARG A 26 -3.30 16.11 4.35
C ARG A 26 -3.97 16.16 2.99
N LYS A 27 -4.06 15.02 2.29
CA LYS A 27 -4.61 14.96 0.93
C LYS A 27 -6.08 15.35 0.87
N VAL A 28 -6.91 14.88 1.82
CA VAL A 28 -8.32 15.31 1.87
C VAL A 28 -8.43 16.81 2.15
N THR A 29 -7.54 17.37 2.98
CA THR A 29 -7.49 18.82 3.21
C THR A 29 -7.12 19.56 1.91
N ASP A 30 -6.09 19.10 1.19
CA ASP A 30 -5.69 19.67 -0.10
C ASP A 30 -6.87 19.68 -1.09
N TYR A 31 -7.66 18.59 -1.17
CA TYR A 31 -8.82 18.52 -2.04
C TYR A 31 -9.93 19.49 -1.67
N ILE A 32 -10.24 19.64 -0.37
CA ILE A 32 -11.25 20.61 0.07
C ILE A 32 -10.78 22.03 -0.27
N ILE A 33 -9.51 22.36 -0.03
CA ILE A 33 -8.95 23.68 -0.35
C ILE A 33 -9.03 23.94 -1.85
N LYS A 34 -8.58 22.99 -2.68
CA LYS A 34 -8.62 23.09 -4.13
C LYS A 34 -10.03 23.36 -4.66
N VAL A 35 -11.02 22.62 -4.17
CA VAL A 35 -12.43 22.82 -4.54
C VAL A 35 -12.92 24.20 -4.10
N CYS A 36 -12.64 24.61 -2.86
CA CYS A 36 -13.07 25.92 -2.38
C CYS A 36 -12.44 27.07 -3.19
N GLU A 37 -11.16 26.97 -3.53
CA GLU A 37 -10.44 27.99 -4.31
C GLU A 37 -10.94 28.03 -5.76
N ALA A 38 -11.15 26.88 -6.40
CA ALA A 38 -11.61 26.81 -7.80
C ALA A 38 -13.01 27.40 -8.01
N PHE A 39 -13.88 27.33 -7.00
CA PHE A 39 -15.28 27.79 -7.10
C PHE A 39 -15.61 29.00 -6.20
N GLY A 40 -14.60 29.65 -5.61
CA GLY A 40 -14.78 30.84 -4.78
C GLY A 40 -15.63 30.59 -3.51
N LEU A 41 -15.62 29.37 -2.97
CA LEU A 41 -16.39 29.02 -1.78
C LEU A 41 -15.70 29.57 -0.52
N CYS A 42 -16.49 29.97 0.48
CA CYS A 42 -15.94 30.39 1.78
C CYS A 42 -15.00 29.31 2.33
N LYS A 43 -13.82 29.74 2.81
CA LYS A 43 -12.81 28.84 3.37
C LYS A 43 -13.41 28.06 4.55
N LEU A 44 -13.71 26.79 4.31
CA LEU A 44 -14.24 25.90 5.34
C LEU A 44 -13.23 25.81 6.50
N HIS A 45 -13.73 25.76 7.74
CA HIS A 45 -12.87 25.65 8.91
C HIS A 45 -12.26 24.24 9.01
N ILE A 46 -11.18 24.02 8.26
CA ILE A 46 -10.42 22.77 8.26
C ILE A 46 -9.26 22.91 9.23
N ASN A 47 -9.26 22.11 10.30
CA ASN A 47 -8.25 22.22 11.33
C ASN A 47 -7.04 21.30 11.09
N PHE A 48 -6.47 21.37 9.90
CA PHE A 48 -5.27 20.59 9.57
C PHE A 48 -4.07 21.00 10.44
N LYS A 49 -4.01 22.26 10.91
CA LYS A 49 -3.01 22.70 11.89
C LYS A 49 -3.02 21.83 13.15
N LYS A 50 -4.20 21.51 13.70
CA LYS A 50 -4.31 20.59 14.85
C LYS A 50 -3.84 19.19 14.53
N VAL A 51 -4.19 18.65 13.36
CA VAL A 51 -3.72 17.31 12.91
C VAL A 51 -2.20 17.29 12.83
N ARG A 52 -1.60 18.29 12.18
CA ARG A 52 -0.14 18.44 12.06
C ARG A 52 0.52 18.55 13.43
N GLN A 53 -0.02 19.32 14.36
CA GLN A 53 0.52 19.42 15.73
C GLN A 53 0.46 18.08 16.49
N VAL A 54 -0.63 17.31 16.35
CA VAL A 54 -0.75 15.98 16.93
C VAL A 54 0.30 15.03 16.33
N TYR A 55 0.47 15.06 15.01
CA TYR A 55 1.46 14.26 14.30
C TYR A 55 2.90 14.64 14.67
N LEU A 56 3.24 15.93 14.69
CA LEU A 56 4.57 16.41 15.07
C LEU A 56 4.95 16.00 16.50
N ARG A 57 3.99 16.07 17.44
CA ARG A 57 4.19 15.59 18.81
C ARG A 57 4.36 14.07 18.88
N PHE A 58 3.78 13.31 17.96
CA PHE A 58 3.96 11.86 17.90
C PHE A 58 5.33 11.47 17.34
N ILE A 59 5.77 12.11 16.26
CA ILE A 59 7.08 11.80 15.65
C ILE A 59 8.25 12.24 16.53
N SER A 60 8.08 13.30 17.34
CA SER A 60 9.12 13.80 18.25
C SER A 60 9.35 12.90 19.47
N GLN A 61 8.51 11.86 19.67
CA GLN A 61 8.65 10.94 20.79
C GLN A 61 9.73 9.90 20.49
N SER A 62 10.72 9.78 21.38
CA SER A 62 11.79 8.79 21.24
C SER A 62 11.30 7.33 21.31
N LYS A 63 10.22 7.06 22.06
CA LYS A 63 9.59 5.72 22.17
C LYS A 63 8.10 5.76 21.87
N LYS A 64 7.70 5.19 20.74
CA LYS A 64 6.31 5.11 20.26
C LYS A 64 5.58 3.91 20.89
N ARG A 65 5.19 4.02 22.18
CA ARG A 65 4.44 2.96 22.87
C ARG A 65 3.08 2.72 22.23
N GLY A 66 2.60 1.47 22.22
CA GLY A 66 1.32 1.11 21.59
C GLY A 66 0.08 1.86 22.12
N LYS A 67 0.10 2.34 23.36
CA LYS A 67 -0.98 3.22 23.90
C LYS A 67 -0.96 4.60 23.23
N ILE A 68 0.22 5.18 23.01
CA ILE A 68 0.40 6.47 22.34
C ILE A 68 0.03 6.33 20.86
N VAL A 69 0.51 5.29 20.18
CA VAL A 69 0.16 5.00 18.78
C VAL A 69 -1.36 4.95 18.60
N ARG A 70 -2.05 4.10 19.38
CA ARG A 70 -3.52 3.98 19.31
C ARG A 70 -4.22 5.29 19.65
N GLY A 71 -3.79 6.01 20.68
CA GLY A 71 -4.36 7.31 21.04
C GLY A 71 -4.26 8.33 19.91
N THR A 72 -3.09 8.41 19.27
CA THR A 72 -2.86 9.27 18.09
C THR A 72 -3.74 8.85 16.92
N MET A 73 -3.83 7.55 16.61
CA MET A 73 -4.69 7.03 15.54
C MET A 73 -6.17 7.40 15.77
N VAL A 74 -6.70 7.22 16.99
CA VAL A 74 -8.08 7.61 17.33
C VAL A 74 -8.33 9.08 17.00
N VAL A 75 -7.42 9.97 17.42
CA VAL A 75 -7.55 11.41 17.18
C VAL A 75 -7.49 11.72 15.69
N MET A 76 -6.51 11.18 14.97
CA MET A 76 -6.32 11.48 13.56
C MET A 76 -7.41 10.89 12.66
N LEU A 77 -7.91 9.69 12.94
CA LEU A 77 -9.04 9.10 12.23
C LEU A 77 -10.33 9.91 12.42
N LYS A 78 -10.55 10.50 13.60
CA LYS A 78 -11.69 11.42 13.81
C LYS A 78 -11.59 12.66 12.91
N PHE A 79 -10.40 13.24 12.77
CA PHE A 79 -10.17 14.36 11.85
C PHE A 79 -10.35 13.96 10.39
N LEU A 80 -9.77 12.82 9.99
CA LEU A 80 -9.92 12.30 8.63
C LEU A 80 -11.39 12.07 8.30
N HIS A 81 -12.15 11.43 9.18
CA HIS A 81 -13.59 11.23 9.01
C HIS A 81 -14.36 12.54 8.84
N LYS A 82 -14.05 13.56 9.66
CA LYS A 82 -14.67 14.88 9.55
C LYS A 82 -14.38 15.51 8.19
N ASN A 83 -13.13 15.47 7.73
CA ASN A 83 -12.74 16.05 6.45
C ASN A 83 -13.38 15.30 5.28
N ILE A 84 -13.44 13.97 5.33
CA ILE A 84 -14.15 13.14 4.36
C ILE A 84 -15.62 13.57 4.30
N ARG A 85 -16.30 13.72 5.44
CA ARG A 85 -17.69 14.19 5.48
C ARG A 85 -17.87 15.56 4.86
N ILE A 86 -17.00 16.52 5.18
CA ILE A 86 -17.03 17.87 4.59
C ILE A 86 -16.93 17.78 3.06
N LEU A 87 -15.98 16.99 2.55
CA LEU A 87 -15.77 16.82 1.12
C LEU A 87 -16.99 16.20 0.43
N PHE A 88 -17.58 15.15 1.00
CA PHE A 88 -18.81 14.56 0.47
C PHE A 88 -20.00 15.53 0.53
N THR A 89 -20.12 16.33 1.58
CA THR A 89 -21.15 17.39 1.67
C THR A 89 -20.96 18.45 0.59
N LEU A 90 -19.72 18.77 0.19
CA LEU A 90 -19.47 19.64 -0.96
C LEU A 90 -19.96 18.96 -2.24
N PHE A 91 -19.53 17.73 -2.52
CA PHE A 91 -19.92 17.02 -3.74
C PHE A 91 -21.43 16.82 -3.87
N ALA A 92 -22.14 16.67 -2.75
CA ALA A 92 -23.59 16.56 -2.74
C ALA A 92 -24.32 17.87 -3.11
N LYS A 93 -23.66 19.04 -2.96
CA LYS A 93 -24.22 20.34 -3.36
C LYS A 93 -24.14 20.57 -4.86
N ASP A 94 -23.00 20.22 -5.46
CA ASP A 94 -22.78 20.33 -6.90
C ASP A 94 -21.74 19.30 -7.35
N TYR A 95 -22.11 18.47 -8.32
CA TYR A 95 -21.24 17.45 -8.90
C TYR A 95 -20.01 18.05 -9.59
N LYS A 96 -20.09 19.29 -10.08
CA LYS A 96 -18.95 20.01 -10.69
C LYS A 96 -17.74 20.09 -9.75
N TYR A 97 -17.97 20.11 -8.44
CA TYR A 97 -16.89 20.11 -7.45
C TYR A 97 -16.09 18.80 -7.49
N TYR A 98 -16.77 17.66 -7.62
CA TYR A 98 -16.11 16.37 -7.80
C TYR A 98 -15.36 16.32 -9.14
N ASP A 99 -15.97 16.84 -10.20
CA ASP A 99 -15.37 16.85 -11.55
C ASP A 99 -14.16 17.77 -11.69
N SER A 100 -14.04 18.79 -10.85
CA SER A 100 -12.84 19.61 -10.80
C SER A 100 -11.58 18.88 -10.31
N LEU A 101 -11.75 17.71 -9.67
CA LEU A 101 -10.62 16.87 -9.28
C LEU A 101 -10.09 16.07 -10.47
N PHE A 102 -8.77 16.00 -10.60
CA PHE A 102 -8.12 15.17 -11.60
C PHE A 102 -8.39 13.68 -11.34
N PHE A 103 -8.31 12.86 -12.39
CA PHE A 103 -8.52 11.43 -12.30
C PHE A 103 -7.65 10.75 -11.21
N TYR A 104 -6.37 11.13 -11.11
CA TYR A 104 -5.47 10.59 -10.09
C TYR A 104 -5.84 11.02 -8.67
N GLU A 105 -6.44 12.20 -8.48
CA GLU A 105 -6.93 12.68 -7.19
C GLU A 105 -8.19 11.93 -6.78
N LYS A 106 -9.12 11.72 -7.72
CA LYS A 106 -10.30 10.86 -7.52
C LYS A 106 -9.88 9.46 -7.10
N ARG A 107 -8.89 8.85 -7.77
CA ARG A 107 -8.33 7.53 -7.40
C ARG A 107 -7.69 7.54 -6.01
N THR A 108 -6.87 8.56 -5.71
CA THR A 108 -6.23 8.70 -4.40
C THR A 108 -7.28 8.87 -3.29
N MET A 109 -8.35 9.61 -3.54
CA MET A 109 -9.46 9.78 -2.61
C MET A 109 -10.16 8.44 -2.31
N THR A 110 -10.45 7.63 -3.34
CA THR A 110 -10.99 6.27 -3.16
C THR A 110 -10.07 5.42 -2.27
N THR A 111 -8.76 5.50 -2.51
CA THR A 111 -7.76 4.82 -1.68
C THR A 111 -7.78 5.30 -0.23
N ILE A 112 -7.86 6.62 0.00
CA ILE A 112 -7.92 7.20 1.35
C ILE A 112 -9.17 6.73 2.10
N ILE A 113 -10.32 6.65 1.43
CA ILE A 113 -11.57 6.15 2.03
C ILE A 113 -11.41 4.67 2.42
N LYS A 114 -10.90 3.82 1.52
CA LYS A 114 -10.60 2.41 1.83
C LYS A 114 -9.64 2.27 3.02
N MET A 115 -8.54 3.01 3.00
CA MET A 115 -7.56 3.07 4.09
C MET A 115 -8.21 3.49 5.41
N TYR A 116 -9.07 4.52 5.41
CA TYR A 116 -9.79 4.96 6.60
C TYR A 116 -10.63 3.83 7.21
N HIS A 117 -11.37 3.08 6.37
CA HIS A 117 -12.17 1.95 6.84
C HIS A 117 -11.30 0.83 7.41
N GLN A 118 -10.23 0.43 6.71
CA GLN A 118 -9.28 -0.57 7.19
C GLN A 118 -8.68 -0.18 8.54
N GLN A 119 -8.16 1.04 8.67
CA GLN A 119 -7.55 1.54 9.90
C GLN A 119 -8.55 1.63 11.06
N LYS A 120 -9.79 2.06 10.78
CA LYS A 120 -10.86 2.12 11.79
C LYS A 120 -11.22 0.73 12.29
N GLU A 121 -11.39 -0.24 11.40
CA GLU A 121 -11.73 -1.62 11.74
C GLU A 121 -10.60 -2.31 12.51
N MET A 122 -9.36 -2.18 12.03
CA MET A 122 -8.17 -2.69 12.72
C MET A 122 -8.04 -2.11 14.13
N LEU A 123 -8.28 -0.81 14.30
CA LEU A 123 -8.25 -0.17 15.62
C LEU A 123 -9.38 -0.66 16.54
N ARG A 124 -10.58 -0.87 16.00
CA ARG A 124 -11.75 -1.37 16.72
C ARG A 124 -11.55 -2.81 17.21
N LEU A 125 -11.09 -3.68 16.31
CA LEU A 125 -10.88 -5.11 16.55
C LEU A 125 -9.52 -5.42 17.19
N LYS A 126 -8.65 -4.41 17.35
CA LYS A 126 -7.27 -4.54 17.83
C LYS A 126 -6.42 -5.49 16.96
N LEU A 127 -6.65 -5.45 15.65
CA LEU A 127 -5.90 -6.21 14.65
C LEU A 127 -4.70 -5.39 14.14
N TYR A 128 -3.64 -6.07 13.73
CA TYR A 128 -2.44 -5.43 13.15
C TYR A 128 -2.36 -5.54 11.63
N THR A 129 -3.21 -6.36 11.01
CA THR A 129 -3.29 -6.56 9.56
C THR A 129 -4.73 -6.77 9.13
N CYS A 130 -5.00 -6.56 7.85
CA CYS A 130 -6.25 -6.89 7.17
C CYS A 130 -5.95 -7.30 5.72
N GLU A 131 -6.93 -7.92 5.06
CA GLU A 131 -6.85 -8.24 3.64
C GLU A 131 -6.74 -6.98 2.80
N ASP A 132 -5.94 -7.03 1.73
CA ASP A 132 -5.69 -5.91 0.82
C ASP A 132 -5.30 -4.60 1.53
N ARG A 133 -4.55 -4.71 2.63
CA ARG A 133 -4.17 -3.57 3.45
C ARG A 133 -3.48 -2.49 2.60
N ILE A 134 -4.01 -1.28 2.65
CA ILE A 134 -3.38 -0.12 2.02
C ILE A 134 -2.20 0.32 2.90
N LEU A 135 -1.00 0.24 2.32
CA LEU A 135 0.26 0.62 2.97
C LEU A 135 0.72 2.02 2.59
N SER A 136 0.31 2.49 1.41
CA SER A 136 0.56 3.83 0.89
C SER A 136 -0.67 4.30 0.13
N ILE A 137 -1.11 5.53 0.37
CA ILE A 137 -2.21 6.12 -0.41
C ILE A 137 -1.77 6.50 -1.83
N PHE A 138 -0.46 6.61 -2.06
CA PHE A 138 0.14 6.97 -3.35
C PHE A 138 0.45 5.73 -4.20
N GLN A 139 0.76 4.60 -3.56
CA GLN A 139 1.02 3.31 -4.19
C GLN A 139 0.09 2.24 -3.60
N PRO A 140 -1.24 2.30 -3.89
CA PRO A 140 -2.22 1.39 -3.29
C PRO A 140 -2.11 -0.06 -3.73
N HIS A 141 -1.31 -0.37 -4.74
CA HIS A 141 -1.06 -1.73 -5.23
C HIS A 141 0.06 -2.42 -4.46
N VAL A 142 0.96 -1.68 -3.82
CA VAL A 142 2.07 -2.26 -3.07
C VAL A 142 1.53 -3.03 -1.87
N ARG A 143 2.04 -4.24 -1.66
CA ARG A 143 1.75 -5.10 -0.50
C ARG A 143 3.01 -5.33 0.31
N ALA A 144 2.80 -5.80 1.53
CA ALA A 144 3.88 -6.28 2.38
C ALA A 144 4.18 -7.72 1.97
N ILE A 145 5.43 -8.00 1.63
CA ILE A 145 5.91 -9.34 1.28
C ILE A 145 6.79 -9.83 2.42
N VAL A 146 6.53 -11.05 2.88
CA VAL A 146 7.41 -11.71 3.85
C VAL A 146 8.56 -12.33 3.06
N HIS A 147 9.79 -11.84 3.27
CA HIS A 147 11.00 -12.42 2.71
C HIS A 147 11.98 -12.75 3.85
N GLY A 148 12.37 -14.03 3.95
CA GLY A 148 13.19 -14.52 5.06
C GLY A 148 12.47 -14.55 6.41
N LYS A 149 13.25 -14.49 7.51
CA LYS A 149 12.78 -14.79 8.88
C LYS A 149 12.36 -13.58 9.73
N ALA A 150 12.61 -12.34 9.31
CA ALA A 150 12.56 -11.22 10.26
C ALA A 150 12.01 -9.86 9.77
N LYS A 151 11.85 -9.62 8.46
CA LYS A 151 11.34 -8.33 7.96
C LYS A 151 10.38 -8.50 6.79
N ASN A 152 9.39 -7.62 6.75
CA ASN A 152 8.54 -7.45 5.58
C ASN A 152 9.20 -6.45 4.65
N ASP A 153 9.40 -6.86 3.41
CA ASP A 153 9.84 -5.98 2.32
C ASP A 153 8.60 -5.47 1.56
N PHE A 154 8.72 -4.30 0.94
CA PHE A 154 7.63 -3.67 0.19
C PHE A 154 8.01 -3.61 -1.27
N GLY A 155 7.22 -4.25 -2.12
CA GLY A 155 7.67 -4.43 -3.48
C GLY A 155 6.78 -5.33 -4.28
N ASP A 156 7.24 -5.55 -5.50
CA ASP A 156 6.69 -6.57 -6.39
C ASP A 156 7.50 -7.84 -6.19
N LYS A 157 6.83 -8.99 -5.99
CA LYS A 157 7.51 -10.29 -5.89
C LYS A 157 7.76 -10.83 -7.30
N ILE A 158 8.99 -11.25 -7.55
CA ILE A 158 9.46 -11.62 -8.88
C ILE A 158 10.06 -13.02 -8.85
N GLY A 159 9.42 -13.96 -9.55
CA GLY A 159 9.97 -15.27 -9.87
C GLY A 159 10.91 -15.17 -11.06
N VAL A 160 12.16 -15.56 -10.87
CA VAL A 160 13.22 -15.47 -11.89
C VAL A 160 13.82 -16.82 -12.24
N SER A 161 14.21 -16.98 -13.49
CA SER A 161 15.09 -18.07 -13.93
C SER A 161 16.40 -17.54 -14.47
N ILE A 162 17.51 -18.19 -14.14
CA ILE A 162 18.83 -17.89 -14.69
C ILE A 162 19.29 -19.05 -15.59
N VAL A 163 19.61 -18.73 -16.84
CA VAL A 163 20.10 -19.66 -17.86
C VAL A 163 21.30 -19.04 -18.55
N GLU A 164 22.46 -19.70 -18.49
CA GLU A 164 23.69 -19.25 -19.17
C GLU A 164 24.09 -17.79 -18.85
N GLY A 165 23.83 -17.35 -17.62
CA GLY A 165 24.12 -15.97 -17.18
C GLY A 165 23.03 -14.95 -17.49
N TYR A 166 22.00 -15.31 -18.25
CA TYR A 166 20.83 -14.46 -18.51
C TYR A 166 19.76 -14.68 -17.46
N THR A 167 19.24 -13.57 -16.92
CA THR A 167 18.12 -13.56 -15.96
C THR A 167 16.82 -13.25 -16.68
N PHE A 168 15.82 -14.10 -16.49
CA PHE A 168 14.49 -13.92 -17.05
C PHE A 168 13.47 -13.76 -15.94
N ILE A 169 12.63 -12.74 -16.07
CA ILE A 169 11.48 -12.52 -15.20
C ILE A 169 10.31 -13.32 -15.77
N ASN A 170 9.86 -14.31 -15.01
CA ASN A 170 8.87 -15.29 -15.47
C ASN A 170 7.52 -15.15 -14.75
N HIS A 171 7.53 -14.68 -13.50
CA HIS A 171 6.33 -14.34 -12.75
C HIS A 171 6.57 -13.04 -11.99
N ARG A 172 5.59 -12.14 -12.00
CA ARG A 172 5.63 -10.85 -11.33
C ARG A 172 4.28 -10.59 -10.70
N SER A 173 4.24 -10.34 -9.40
CA SER A 173 3.01 -10.08 -8.65
C SER A 173 3.24 -9.16 -7.45
N TRP A 174 2.36 -8.16 -7.33
CA TRP A 174 2.29 -7.31 -6.14
C TRP A 174 1.71 -8.03 -4.94
N ASP A 175 0.99 -9.13 -5.16
CA ASP A 175 0.41 -9.92 -4.08
C ASP A 175 1.42 -10.91 -3.52
N ALA A 176 1.30 -11.17 -2.21
CA ALA A 176 2.09 -12.20 -1.58
C ALA A 176 1.67 -13.56 -2.14
N TYR A 177 2.54 -14.20 -2.91
CA TYR A 177 2.34 -15.55 -3.42
C TYR A 177 3.45 -16.48 -2.95
N ASN A 178 3.14 -17.77 -2.87
CA ASN A 178 4.12 -18.78 -2.52
C ASN A 178 4.88 -19.20 -3.78
N GLU A 179 6.19 -18.94 -3.81
CA GLU A 179 7.04 -19.26 -4.96
C GLU A 179 7.15 -20.75 -5.24
N ASN A 180 6.78 -21.61 -4.27
CA ASN A 180 6.79 -23.04 -4.45
C ASN A 180 5.87 -23.55 -5.58
N GLN A 181 4.90 -22.74 -6.03
CA GLN A 181 4.01 -23.08 -7.14
C GLN A 181 4.58 -22.68 -8.52
N ASP A 182 5.65 -21.88 -8.56
CA ASP A 182 6.18 -21.36 -9.83
C ASP A 182 6.98 -22.39 -10.62
N LEU A 183 7.36 -23.55 -10.04
CA LEU A 183 8.28 -24.47 -10.70
C LEU A 183 7.77 -24.92 -12.08
N VAL A 184 6.52 -25.37 -12.15
CA VAL A 184 5.90 -25.86 -13.39
C VAL A 184 5.86 -24.76 -14.44
N LEU A 185 5.44 -23.56 -14.05
CA LEU A 185 5.42 -22.37 -14.91
C LEU A 185 6.82 -22.06 -15.46
N GLN A 186 7.85 -22.10 -14.61
CA GLN A 186 9.23 -21.78 -14.99
C GLN A 186 9.79 -22.81 -16.00
N ILE A 187 9.47 -24.10 -15.83
CA ILE A 187 9.88 -25.16 -16.76
C ILE A 187 9.15 -25.02 -18.11
N GLN A 188 7.85 -24.70 -18.10
CA GLN A 188 7.08 -24.45 -19.32
C GLN A 188 7.65 -23.26 -20.11
N LEU A 189 7.89 -22.13 -19.43
CA LEU A 189 8.50 -20.94 -20.03
C LEU A 189 9.91 -21.21 -20.54
N PHE A 190 10.69 -22.06 -19.88
CA PHE A 190 11.99 -22.50 -20.40
C PHE A 190 11.82 -23.25 -21.73
N LYS A 191 10.93 -24.24 -21.77
CA LYS A 191 10.70 -25.05 -22.97
C LYS A 191 10.19 -24.22 -24.14
N GLU A 192 9.27 -23.29 -23.89
CA GLU A 192 8.77 -22.34 -24.89
C GLU A 192 9.89 -21.44 -25.42
N ARG A 193 10.77 -20.96 -24.55
CA ARG A 193 11.83 -20.01 -24.91
C ARG A 193 12.98 -20.66 -25.68
N PHE A 194 13.39 -21.87 -25.30
CA PHE A 194 14.58 -22.52 -25.86
C PHE A 194 14.27 -23.71 -26.78
N GLY A 195 12.99 -24.12 -26.87
CA GLY A 195 12.55 -25.23 -27.72
C GLY A 195 13.03 -26.62 -27.27
N CYS A 196 13.64 -26.73 -26.09
CA CYS A 196 14.24 -27.96 -25.59
C CYS A 196 13.83 -28.27 -24.15
N LEU A 197 14.06 -29.51 -23.73
CA LEU A 197 13.85 -29.92 -22.34
C LEU A 197 15.05 -29.54 -21.47
N LEU A 198 14.75 -29.25 -20.21
CA LEU A 198 15.76 -28.86 -19.24
C LEU A 198 16.64 -30.06 -18.86
N ALA A 199 17.96 -29.93 -18.98
CA ALA A 199 18.90 -30.97 -18.53
C ALA A 199 19.12 -30.97 -17.01
N THR A 200 19.27 -29.79 -16.41
CA THR A 200 19.52 -29.63 -14.97
C THR A 200 18.73 -28.45 -14.41
N LEU A 201 18.03 -28.69 -13.30
CA LEU A 201 17.36 -27.67 -12.50
C LEU A 201 18.10 -27.50 -11.17
N LEU A 202 18.34 -26.25 -10.80
CA LEU A 202 18.86 -25.87 -9.49
C LEU A 202 17.83 -24.96 -8.83
N ALA A 203 17.32 -25.36 -7.67
CA ALA A 203 16.24 -24.67 -6.96
C ALA A 203 16.39 -24.84 -5.45
N ASP A 204 15.82 -23.91 -4.69
CA ASP A 204 15.71 -24.03 -3.24
C ASP A 204 14.75 -25.16 -2.83
N LYS A 205 14.93 -25.66 -1.60
CA LYS A 205 14.10 -26.76 -1.05
C LYS A 205 12.61 -26.44 -1.04
N ILE A 206 12.23 -25.16 -1.00
CA ILE A 206 10.82 -24.74 -1.00
C ILE A 206 10.08 -25.19 -2.28
N TYR A 207 10.79 -25.34 -3.39
CA TYR A 207 10.25 -25.86 -4.66
C TYR A 207 10.06 -27.38 -4.66
N LEU A 208 10.62 -28.13 -3.70
CA LEU A 208 10.47 -29.58 -3.60
C LEU A 208 9.21 -29.94 -2.80
N ASN A 209 8.04 -29.90 -3.44
CA ASN A 209 6.76 -30.24 -2.84
C ASN A 209 5.99 -31.22 -3.74
N LYS A 210 4.93 -31.86 -3.22
CA LYS A 210 4.17 -32.91 -3.95
C LYS A 210 3.44 -32.44 -5.21
N ILE A 211 3.20 -31.13 -5.35
CA ILE A 211 2.48 -30.55 -6.50
C ILE A 211 3.43 -30.44 -7.70
N ASN A 212 4.73 -30.30 -7.43
CA ASN A 212 5.83 -30.14 -8.38
C ASN A 212 6.46 -31.47 -8.76
#